data_AF-E8ZJA3-F1
#
_entry.id   AF-E8ZJA3-F1
#
_cell.length_a   1.000
_cell.length_b   1.000
_cell.length_c   1.000
_cell.angle_alpha   90.00
_cell.angle_beta   90.00
_cell.angle_gamma   90.00
#
_symmetry.space_group_name_H-M   'P 1'
#
loop_
_entity.id
_entity.type
_entity.pdbx_description
1 polymer ?
#
loop_
_entity_poly.entity_id
_entity_poly.type
_entity_poly.pdbx_seq_one_letter_code
_entity_poly.pdbx_strand_id
1 'polypeptide(L)'
;MSITKILSGLGAVGVTGLGLYFGLLQKKKEDTLRAKIEGYRKVATTAREIISNNSDINVLSLVVMEPDSPNWEKRRSSLYKHKLSHLQSTFPKEAIENSEKFRDYCFEKIQERMDDLKKSGDDGLYMYFFDSSTADSKKLFWEPCIPTQYEIKQFSTSA
;
A
#
# COMPACT_ATOMS: atom_id res chain seq x y z
N MET A 1 -19.95 40.07 40.98
CA MET A 1 -20.42 39.55 39.68
C MET A 1 -19.46 38.47 39.21
N SER A 2 -20.01 37.30 38.87
CA SER A 2 -19.33 36.19 38.20
C SER A 2 -19.57 36.33 36.69
N ILE A 3 -18.55 36.09 35.87
CA ILE A 3 -18.72 35.56 34.51
C ILE A 3 -17.64 34.51 34.28
N THR A 4 -18.06 33.26 34.34
CA THR A 4 -17.33 32.04 33.95
C THR A 4 -17.32 31.81 32.44
N LYS A 5 -16.21 31.24 31.95
CA LYS A 5 -16.01 30.28 30.84
C LYS A 5 -16.54 30.60 29.43
N ILE A 6 -15.63 30.56 28.45
CA ILE A 6 -15.75 29.67 27.28
C ILE A 6 -14.41 28.96 27.03
N LEU A 7 -14.50 27.63 27.04
CA LEU A 7 -13.52 26.63 26.64
C LEU A 7 -13.89 26.21 25.20
N SER A 8 -12.94 26.15 24.26
CA SER A 8 -12.92 25.38 22.99
C SER A 8 -11.66 25.84 22.22
N GLY A 9 -10.64 25.05 21.88
CA GLY A 9 -10.65 23.68 21.36
C GLY A 9 -10.55 23.73 19.82
N LEU A 10 -9.64 22.94 19.23
CA LEU A 10 -9.27 22.80 17.80
C LEU A 10 -8.13 23.72 17.34
N GLY A 11 -6.99 23.23 16.86
CA GLY A 11 -6.52 21.88 16.63
C GLY A 11 -5.10 21.97 16.06
N ALA A 12 -4.10 21.65 16.86
CA ALA A 12 -2.75 21.42 16.37
C ALA A 12 -2.73 20.01 15.75
N VAL A 13 -3.03 19.91 14.45
CA VAL A 13 -2.71 18.69 13.71
C VAL A 13 -1.33 18.90 13.11
N GLY A 14 -0.34 18.38 13.85
CA GLY A 14 1.05 18.35 13.44
C GLY A 14 1.21 17.64 12.11
N VAL A 15 2.01 18.26 11.25
CA VAL A 15 2.65 17.61 10.11
C VAL A 15 3.69 16.66 10.69
N THR A 16 3.27 15.49 11.17
CA THR A 16 4.22 14.41 11.47
C THR A 16 4.53 13.74 10.15
N GLY A 17 5.56 14.27 9.47
CA GLY A 17 6.18 13.61 8.34
C GLY A 17 6.61 12.20 8.75
N LEU A 18 5.92 11.19 8.20
CA LEU A 18 6.28 9.78 8.31
C LEU A 18 7.46 9.48 7.37
N GLY A 19 8.55 10.23 7.52
CA GLY A 19 9.74 10.17 6.65
C GLY A 19 11.02 9.75 7.36
N LEU A 20 10.99 9.38 8.64
CA LEU A 20 12.19 9.03 9.39
C LEU A 20 11.87 7.90 10.37
N TYR A 21 12.13 6.62 10.03
CA TYR A 21 12.53 5.62 11.04
C TYR A 21 12.94 4.22 10.51
N PHE A 22 13.74 4.05 9.45
CA PHE A 22 14.24 2.69 9.13
C PHE A 22 15.73 2.62 8.81
N GLY A 23 16.54 3.15 9.72
CA GLY A 23 17.96 2.83 9.73
C GLY A 23 18.60 3.22 11.06
N LEU A 24 18.52 2.36 12.08
CA LEU A 24 19.48 2.33 13.20
C LEU A 24 19.31 1.03 14.04
N LEU A 25 20.37 0.19 13.99
CA LEU A 25 20.86 -0.74 15.01
C LEU A 25 20.35 -2.20 15.07
N GLN A 26 21.25 -3.09 14.69
CA GLN A 26 21.12 -4.52 14.38
C GLN A 26 20.96 -5.47 15.59
N LYS A 27 20.75 -4.99 16.83
CA LYS A 27 20.38 -5.84 18.01
C LYS A 27 18.88 -5.80 18.35
N LYS A 28 18.12 -4.91 17.70
CA LYS A 28 16.65 -4.71 17.83
C LYS A 28 15.84 -5.39 16.72
N LYS A 29 16.42 -6.35 15.98
CA LYS A 29 15.88 -6.79 14.68
C LYS A 29 14.50 -7.44 14.76
N GLU A 30 14.25 -8.30 15.75
CA GLU A 30 12.94 -8.98 15.88
C GLU A 30 11.83 -8.03 16.33
N ASP A 31 12.07 -7.22 17.36
CA ASP A 31 11.10 -6.21 17.81
C ASP A 31 10.81 -5.16 16.72
N THR A 32 11.84 -4.78 15.95
CA THR A 32 11.70 -3.84 14.84
C THR A 32 10.92 -4.47 13.68
N LEU A 33 11.16 -5.75 13.38
CA LEU A 33 10.41 -6.48 12.36
C LEU A 33 8.94 -6.63 12.77
N ARG A 34 8.68 -7.01 14.02
CA ARG A 34 7.33 -7.15 14.56
C ARG A 34 6.59 -5.81 14.54
N ALA A 35 7.25 -4.73 14.98
CA ALA A 35 6.69 -3.38 14.92
C ALA A 35 6.42 -2.94 13.46
N LYS A 36 7.30 -3.30 12.52
CA LYS A 36 7.13 -3.00 11.09
C LYS A 36 5.91 -3.71 10.51
N ILE A 37 5.79 -5.02 10.73
CA ILE A 37 4.63 -5.81 10.29
C ILE A 37 3.34 -5.28 10.91
N GLU A 38 3.35 -4.89 12.18
CA GLU A 38 2.18 -4.30 12.83
C GLU A 38 1.81 -2.92 12.23
N GLY A 39 2.79 -2.11 11.88
CA GLY A 39 2.59 -0.88 11.12
C GLY A 39 1.91 -1.15 9.78
N TYR A 40 2.39 -2.17 9.05
CA TYR A 40 1.79 -2.56 7.78
C TYR A 40 0.39 -3.14 7.91
N ARG A 41 0.07 -3.86 8.99
CA ARG A 41 -1.32 -4.26 9.27
C ARG A 41 -2.25 -3.06 9.40
N LYS A 42 -1.81 -1.99 10.08
CA LYS A 42 -2.60 -0.75 10.18
C LYS A 42 -2.79 -0.09 8.81
N VAL A 43 -1.73 0.00 8.01
CA VAL A 43 -1.81 0.50 6.63
C VAL A 43 -2.79 -0.34 5.81
N ALA A 44 -2.74 -1.67 5.92
CA ALA A 44 -3.63 -2.58 5.22
C ALA A 44 -5.10 -2.35 5.61
N THR A 45 -5.39 -2.28 6.91
CA THR A 45 -6.73 -2.04 7.44
C THR A 45 -7.28 -0.71 6.95
N THR A 46 -6.52 0.38 7.07
CA THR A 46 -6.96 1.70 6.60
C THR A 46 -7.18 1.72 5.08
N ALA A 47 -6.29 1.12 4.30
CA ALA A 47 -6.44 1.05 2.85
C ALA A 47 -7.72 0.27 2.45
N ARG A 48 -7.99 -0.86 3.12
CA ARG A 48 -9.21 -1.65 2.87
C ARG A 48 -10.48 -0.87 3.21
N GLU A 49 -10.49 -0.16 4.33
CA GLU A 49 -11.62 0.66 4.75
C GLU A 49 -11.90 1.78 3.72
N ILE A 50 -10.85 2.45 3.22
CA ILE A 50 -11.00 3.47 2.18
C ILE A 50 -11.54 2.84 0.89
N ILE A 51 -10.99 1.71 0.46
CA ILE A 51 -11.44 0.99 -0.75
C ILE A 51 -12.92 0.59 -0.62
N SER A 52 -13.33 0.02 0.51
CA SER A 52 -14.71 -0.41 0.73
C SER A 52 -15.71 0.75 0.73
N ASN A 53 -15.26 1.92 1.20
CA ASN A 53 -16.08 3.13 1.26
C ASN A 53 -16.08 3.94 -0.04
N ASN A 54 -15.18 3.64 -0.98
CA ASN A 54 -15.10 4.29 -2.29
C ASN A 54 -15.74 3.40 -3.37
N SER A 55 -16.99 3.69 -3.74
CA SER A 55 -17.77 2.89 -4.71
C SER A 55 -17.06 2.71 -6.05
N ASP A 56 -16.32 3.71 -6.52
CA ASP A 56 -15.66 3.71 -7.83
C ASP A 56 -14.45 2.77 -7.87
N ILE A 57 -13.84 2.52 -6.70
CA ILE A 57 -12.71 1.60 -6.56
C ILE A 57 -13.19 0.22 -6.11
N ASN A 58 -14.24 0.14 -5.31
CA ASN A 58 -14.76 -1.13 -4.79
C ASN A 58 -15.18 -2.10 -5.92
N VAL A 59 -15.66 -1.56 -7.05
CA VAL A 59 -15.99 -2.36 -8.25
C VAL A 59 -14.78 -3.10 -8.83
N LEU A 60 -13.55 -2.63 -8.56
CA LEU A 60 -12.32 -3.28 -9.01
C LEU A 60 -11.97 -4.53 -8.18
N SER A 61 -12.68 -4.78 -7.08
CA SER A 61 -12.44 -5.93 -6.20
C SER A 61 -10.97 -6.04 -5.77
N LEU A 62 -10.38 -4.90 -5.40
CA LEU A 62 -8.98 -4.80 -4.98
C LEU A 62 -8.75 -5.51 -3.65
N VAL A 63 -7.60 -6.19 -3.54
CA VAL A 63 -7.21 -6.92 -2.34
C VAL A 63 -5.89 -6.37 -1.81
N VAL A 64 -5.97 -5.68 -0.68
CA VAL A 64 -4.77 -5.39 0.12
C VAL A 64 -4.39 -6.64 0.88
N MET A 65 -3.31 -7.31 0.47
CA MET A 65 -2.84 -8.54 1.11
C MET A 65 -2.35 -8.27 2.54
N GLU A 66 -2.53 -9.24 3.44
CA GLU A 66 -1.91 -9.18 4.77
C GLU A 66 -0.37 -9.17 4.66
N PRO A 67 0.36 -8.43 5.53
CA PRO A 67 1.81 -8.33 5.45
C PRO A 67 2.56 -9.65 5.71
N ASP A 68 1.95 -10.58 6.42
CA ASP A 68 2.46 -11.92 6.68
C ASP A 68 1.92 -12.97 5.69
N SER A 69 1.19 -12.55 4.65
CA SER A 69 0.64 -13.48 3.65
C SER A 69 1.75 -14.20 2.87
N PRO A 70 1.68 -15.53 2.71
CA PRO A 70 2.61 -16.26 1.85
C PRO A 70 2.41 -15.93 0.36
N ASN A 71 1.33 -15.24 0.00
CA ASN A 71 1.03 -14.89 -1.38
C ASN A 71 1.90 -13.75 -1.92
N TRP A 72 2.65 -13.02 -1.07
CA TRP A 72 3.60 -12.01 -1.53
C TRP A 72 4.65 -12.58 -2.48
N GLU A 73 5.19 -13.77 -2.17
CA GLU A 73 6.17 -14.42 -3.03
C GLU A 73 5.54 -14.91 -4.34
N LYS A 74 4.33 -15.47 -4.28
CA LYS A 74 3.58 -15.89 -5.49
C LYS A 74 3.29 -14.70 -6.40
N ARG A 75 2.87 -13.56 -5.83
CA ARG A 75 2.63 -12.31 -6.56
C ARG A 75 3.91 -11.80 -7.20
N ARG A 76 5.00 -11.67 -6.43
CA ARG A 76 6.30 -11.20 -6.92
C ARG A 76 6.80 -12.10 -8.05
N SER A 77 6.81 -13.41 -7.86
CA SER A 77 7.28 -14.36 -8.87
C SER A 77 6.43 -14.35 -10.14
N SER A 78 5.10 -14.21 -10.02
CA SER A 78 4.22 -14.07 -11.18
C SER A 78 4.52 -12.79 -11.98
N LEU A 79 4.64 -11.65 -11.28
CA LEU A 79 4.99 -10.37 -11.91
C LEU A 79 6.40 -10.39 -12.50
N TYR A 80 7.35 -11.02 -11.84
CA TYR A 80 8.69 -11.20 -12.38
C TYR A 80 8.68 -11.98 -13.70
N LYS A 81 7.86 -13.02 -13.79
CA LYS A 81 7.74 -13.84 -15.00
C LYS A 81 7.04 -13.13 -16.15
N HIS A 82 5.98 -12.37 -15.85
CA HIS A 82 5.06 -11.85 -16.87
C HIS A 82 5.12 -10.35 -17.09
N LYS A 83 5.69 -9.59 -16.16
CA LYS A 83 5.70 -8.11 -16.12
C LYS A 83 7.05 -7.55 -15.67
N LEU A 84 8.17 -8.22 -15.97
CA LEU A 84 9.50 -7.78 -15.52
C LEU A 84 9.83 -6.34 -15.90
N SER A 85 9.53 -5.93 -17.14
CA SER A 85 9.80 -4.56 -17.61
C SER A 85 9.04 -3.51 -16.79
N HIS A 86 7.81 -3.82 -16.38
CA HIS A 86 6.99 -2.95 -15.52
C HIS A 86 7.53 -2.87 -14.09
N LEU A 87 8.00 -4.00 -13.56
CA LEU A 87 8.68 -4.01 -12.27
C LEU A 87 9.96 -3.19 -12.31
N GLN A 88 10.79 -3.34 -13.34
CA GLN A 88 12.06 -2.63 -13.49
C GLN A 88 11.89 -1.11 -13.61
N SER A 89 10.78 -0.63 -14.18
CA SER A 89 10.49 0.81 -14.27
C SER A 89 9.92 1.40 -12.97
N THR A 90 9.39 0.56 -12.08
CA THR A 90 8.56 1.02 -10.95
C THR A 90 9.15 0.67 -9.58
N PHE A 91 9.94 -0.39 -9.48
CA PHE A 91 10.48 -0.94 -8.23
C PHE A 91 12.01 -0.86 -8.21
N PRO A 92 12.62 -0.63 -7.04
CA PRO A 92 14.06 -0.81 -6.89
C PRO A 92 14.41 -2.27 -7.12
N LYS A 93 15.58 -2.53 -7.72
CA LYS A 93 16.07 -3.87 -8.06
C LYS A 93 15.96 -4.86 -6.90
N GLU A 94 16.30 -4.42 -5.70
CA GLU A 94 16.25 -5.28 -4.50
C GLU A 94 14.85 -5.75 -4.14
N ALA A 95 13.81 -4.95 -4.40
CA ALA A 95 12.41 -5.34 -4.19
C ALA A 95 11.95 -6.34 -5.25
N ILE A 96 12.47 -6.25 -6.48
CA ILE A 96 12.15 -7.20 -7.55
C ILE A 96 12.70 -8.59 -7.22
N GLU A 97 13.86 -8.66 -6.58
CA GLU A 97 14.60 -9.90 -6.29
C GLU A 97 14.21 -10.54 -4.95
N ASN A 98 13.51 -9.85 -4.05
CA ASN A 98 13.22 -10.32 -2.70
C ASN A 98 11.76 -10.03 -2.27
N SER A 99 11.04 -11.07 -1.84
CA SER A 99 9.62 -10.98 -1.42
C SER A 99 9.36 -10.01 -0.29
N GLU A 100 10.23 -10.01 0.74
CA GLU A 100 10.06 -9.11 1.88
C GLU A 100 10.25 -7.66 1.46
N LYS A 101 11.28 -7.38 0.65
CA LYS A 101 11.51 -6.04 0.11
C LYS A 101 10.42 -5.60 -0.86
N PHE A 102 9.86 -6.53 -1.64
CA PHE A 102 8.70 -6.28 -2.50
C PHE A 102 7.49 -5.82 -1.68
N ARG A 103 7.12 -6.60 -0.66
CA ARG A 103 6.05 -6.27 0.28
C ARG A 103 6.29 -4.93 0.96
N ASP A 104 7.50 -4.73 1.49
CA ASP A 104 7.85 -3.54 2.26
C ASP A 104 7.71 -2.29 1.39
N TYR A 105 8.25 -2.31 0.17
CA TYR A 105 8.07 -1.25 -0.82
C TYR A 105 6.59 -0.98 -1.10
N CYS A 106 5.80 -2.04 -1.27
CA CYS A 106 4.37 -1.89 -1.50
C CYS A 106 3.64 -1.19 -0.36
N PHE A 107 3.87 -1.58 0.89
CA PHE A 107 3.23 -0.90 2.02
C PHE A 107 3.70 0.53 2.20
N GLU A 108 4.99 0.80 1.98
CA GLU A 108 5.52 2.16 2.00
C GLU A 108 4.82 3.03 0.96
N LYS A 109 4.66 2.55 -0.28
CA LYS A 109 3.95 3.29 -1.33
C LYS A 109 2.46 3.43 -1.08
N ILE A 110 1.78 2.41 -0.58
CA ILE A 110 0.37 2.51 -0.17
C ILE A 110 0.20 3.59 0.89
N GLN A 111 1.10 3.62 1.89
CA GLN A 111 1.06 4.62 2.95
C GLN A 111 1.34 6.04 2.43
N GLU A 112 2.39 6.22 1.63
CA GLU A 112 2.77 7.51 1.03
C GLU A 112 1.67 8.10 0.13
N ARG A 113 0.86 7.23 -0.48
CA ARG A 113 -0.10 7.58 -1.53
C ARG A 113 -1.54 7.23 -1.17
N MET A 114 -1.83 7.04 0.11
CA MET A 114 -3.15 6.63 0.60
C MET A 114 -4.29 7.52 0.08
N ASP A 115 -4.03 8.81 -0.15
CA ASP A 115 -5.02 9.74 -0.71
C ASP A 115 -5.44 9.43 -2.14
N ASP A 116 -4.63 8.69 -2.92
CA ASP A 116 -5.05 8.23 -4.25
C ASP A 116 -6.24 7.25 -4.15
N LEU A 117 -6.38 6.51 -3.05
CA LEU A 117 -7.52 5.60 -2.79
C LEU A 117 -8.82 6.36 -2.47
N LYS A 118 -8.74 7.64 -2.13
CA LYS A 118 -9.92 8.49 -1.85
C LYS A 118 -10.46 9.20 -3.09
N LYS A 119 -9.72 9.14 -4.21
CA LYS A 119 -10.07 9.83 -5.46
C LYS A 119 -11.11 9.02 -6.24
N SER A 120 -11.89 9.74 -7.03
CA SER A 120 -13.03 9.26 -7.83
C SER A 120 -12.91 9.77 -9.26
N GLY A 121 -13.59 9.12 -10.20
CA GLY A 121 -13.56 9.51 -11.62
C GLY A 121 -12.15 9.46 -12.25
N ASP A 122 -11.85 10.42 -13.12
CA ASP A 122 -10.62 10.46 -13.94
C ASP A 122 -9.32 10.60 -13.12
N ASP A 123 -9.42 11.11 -11.89
CA ASP A 123 -8.29 11.23 -10.97
C ASP A 123 -8.07 9.97 -10.10
N GLY A 124 -9.04 9.05 -10.13
CA GLY A 124 -9.10 7.82 -9.35
C GLY A 124 -8.17 6.71 -9.85
N LEU A 125 -8.09 5.62 -9.08
CA LEU A 125 -7.25 4.48 -9.43
C LEU A 125 -7.76 3.66 -10.61
N TYR A 126 -9.00 3.87 -11.03
CA TYR A 126 -9.65 3.10 -12.10
C TYR A 126 -8.81 3.05 -13.38
N MET A 127 -8.29 4.18 -13.86
CA MET A 127 -7.51 4.20 -15.09
C MET A 127 -6.20 3.41 -14.99
N TYR A 128 -5.60 3.27 -13.80
CA TYR A 128 -4.29 2.63 -13.63
C TYR A 128 -4.33 1.10 -13.68
N PHE A 129 -5.51 0.50 -13.48
CA PHE A 129 -5.69 -0.94 -13.58
C PHE A 129 -6.12 -1.39 -14.99
N PHE A 130 -6.63 -0.48 -15.83
CA PHE A 130 -7.21 -0.82 -17.14
C PHE A 130 -6.57 -0.09 -18.33
N ASP A 131 -5.92 1.05 -18.13
CA ASP A 131 -5.24 1.81 -19.19
C ASP A 131 -3.79 2.12 -18.81
N SER A 132 -2.87 1.35 -19.41
CA SER A 132 -1.43 1.48 -19.20
C SER A 132 -0.78 2.62 -20.02
N SER A 133 -1.52 3.23 -20.96
CA SER A 133 -0.97 4.20 -21.91
C SER A 133 -0.91 5.64 -21.38
N THR A 134 -1.67 5.94 -20.34
CA THR A 134 -1.82 7.30 -19.75
C THR A 134 -1.37 7.37 -18.28
N ALA A 135 -0.91 6.27 -17.70
CA ALA A 135 -0.57 6.18 -16.30
C ALA A 135 0.66 7.02 -15.93
N ASP A 136 0.45 8.06 -15.09
CA ASP A 136 1.53 8.74 -14.35
C ASP A 136 2.43 7.68 -13.69
N SER A 137 3.74 7.76 -13.95
CA SER A 137 4.73 6.81 -13.44
C SER A 137 4.66 6.63 -11.93
N LYS A 138 4.18 7.66 -11.21
CA LYS A 138 4.01 7.65 -9.75
C LYS A 138 2.93 6.72 -9.23
N LYS A 139 1.99 6.27 -10.08
CA LYS A 139 0.87 5.39 -9.69
C LYS A 139 1.00 3.97 -10.26
N LEU A 140 2.06 3.68 -11.02
CA LEU A 140 2.31 2.35 -11.62
C LEU A 140 2.52 1.24 -10.58
N PHE A 141 2.82 1.59 -9.32
CA PHE A 141 3.01 0.60 -8.24
C PHE A 141 1.69 -0.03 -7.77
N TRP A 142 0.54 0.62 -8.00
CA TRP A 142 -0.74 0.15 -7.47
C TRP A 142 -1.12 -1.23 -7.98
N GLU A 143 -0.96 -1.49 -9.28
CA GLU A 143 -1.27 -2.81 -9.85
C GLU A 143 -0.38 -3.91 -9.25
N PRO A 144 0.96 -3.78 -9.22
CA PRO A 144 1.81 -4.77 -8.55
C PRO A 144 1.49 -4.98 -7.06
N CYS A 145 1.15 -3.92 -6.33
CA CYS A 145 1.02 -3.92 -4.86
C CYS A 145 -0.37 -4.29 -4.34
N ILE A 146 -1.43 -3.97 -5.08
CA ILE A 146 -2.81 -4.26 -4.72
C ILE A 146 -3.44 -5.06 -5.87
N PRO A 147 -3.29 -6.39 -5.86
CA PRO A 147 -3.92 -7.24 -6.87
C PRO A 147 -5.44 -7.21 -6.75
N THR A 148 -6.11 -7.61 -7.83
CA THR A 148 -7.54 -7.91 -7.83
C THR A 148 -7.82 -9.25 -7.15
N GLN A 149 -9.06 -9.45 -6.71
CA GLN A 149 -9.51 -10.73 -6.14
C GLN A 149 -9.31 -11.91 -7.12
N TYR A 150 -9.40 -11.66 -8.42
CA TYR A 150 -9.15 -12.66 -9.46
C TYR A 150 -7.70 -13.14 -9.45
N GLU A 151 -6.74 -12.22 -9.41
CA GLU A 151 -5.31 -12.56 -9.37
C GLU A 151 -4.95 -13.33 -8.08
N ILE A 152 -5.55 -12.97 -6.94
CA ILE A 152 -5.36 -13.71 -5.70
C ILE A 152 -5.85 -15.15 -5.80
N LYS A 153 -7.03 -15.38 -6.41
CA LYS A 153 -7.59 -16.73 -6.57
C LYS A 153 -6.66 -17.63 -7.39
N GLN A 154 -5.99 -17.10 -8.41
CA GLN A 154 -5.03 -17.86 -9.21
C GLN A 154 -3.85 -18.38 -8.36
N PHE A 155 -3.43 -17.63 -7.34
CA PHE A 155 -2.35 -18.05 -6.43
C PHE A 155 -2.79 -19.14 -5.44
N SER A 156 -4.08 -19.21 -5.11
CA SER A 156 -4.67 -20.15 -4.16
C SER A 156 -4.89 -21.54 -4.76
N THR A 157 -5.13 -21.63 -6.06
CA THR A 157 -5.37 -22.90 -6.78
C THR A 157 -4.10 -23.64 -7.21
N SER A 158 -2.93 -23.03 -7.06
CA SER A 158 -1.64 -23.62 -7.46
C SER A 158 -0.86 -24.24 -6.28
N ALA A 159 -1.54 -24.57 -5.18
CA ALA A 159 -0.96 -25.20 -3.98
C ALA A 159 -1.18 -26.71 -3.99
#